data_AF-A0A0E3MD32-F1
#
_entry.id   AF-A0A0E3MD32-F1
#
_cell.length_a   1.000
_cell.length_b   1.000
_cell.length_c   1.000
_cell.angle_alpha   90.00
_cell.angle_beta   90.00
_cell.angle_gamma   90.00
#
_symmetry.space_group_name_H-M   'P 1'
#
loop_
_entity.id
_entity.type
_entity.pdbx_description
1 polymer ?
#
loop_
_entity_poly.entity_id
_entity_poly.type
_entity_poly.pdbx_seq_one_letter_code
_entity_poly.pdbx_strand_id
1 'polypeptide(L)'
;MVFDCFRINDKPTLPVTVIDPYNGDFMEVRALIDTGFSGYLLIPPSVYNKVNSLELENPRVYATLNGIVKTRVAKAIIKIGKIKLDTLIESPILGREISLLGRELQKILHIEFKKGKEVCIEDP
;
A
#
# COMPACT_ATOMS: atom_id res chain seq x y z
N MET A 1 6.16 16.30 -13.48
CA MET A 1 5.86 15.32 -14.55
C MET A 1 4.68 14.48 -14.05
N VAL A 2 3.68 14.17 -14.86
CA VAL A 2 2.51 13.43 -14.37
C VAL A 2 2.85 11.94 -14.27
N PHE A 3 2.72 11.38 -13.07
CA PHE A 3 3.04 9.98 -12.76
C PHE A 3 1.96 9.03 -13.25
N ASP A 4 0.68 9.42 -13.09
CA ASP A 4 -0.50 8.69 -13.61
C ASP A 4 -1.74 9.60 -13.60
N CYS A 5 -2.76 9.32 -14.43
CA CYS A 5 -4.06 9.99 -14.42
C CYS A 5 -5.21 8.98 -14.42
N PHE A 6 -6.15 9.13 -13.49
CA PHE A 6 -7.30 8.24 -13.31
C PHE A 6 -8.59 8.89 -13.82
N ARG A 7 -9.37 8.14 -14.61
CA ARG A 7 -10.74 8.52 -14.98
C ARG A 7 -11.67 8.28 -13.79
N ILE A 8 -12.67 9.14 -13.58
CA ILE A 8 -13.62 9.09 -12.43
C ILE A 8 -14.27 7.72 -12.18
N ASN A 9 -14.42 6.88 -13.20
CA ASN A 9 -15.07 5.57 -13.09
C ASN A 9 -14.09 4.40 -12.88
N ASP A 10 -12.79 4.64 -12.97
CA ASP A 10 -11.78 3.61 -12.78
C ASP A 10 -11.33 3.56 -11.32
N LYS A 11 -10.97 2.36 -10.86
CA LYS A 11 -10.35 2.21 -9.54
C LYS A 11 -8.94 2.80 -9.59
N PRO A 12 -8.58 3.75 -8.70
CA PRO A 12 -7.25 4.34 -8.70
C PRO A 12 -6.23 3.34 -8.15
N THR A 13 -5.62 2.55 -9.03
CA THR A 13 -4.64 1.52 -8.64
C THR A 13 -3.23 1.88 -9.10
N LEU A 14 -2.24 1.66 -8.24
CA LEU A 14 -0.83 1.86 -8.54
C LEU A 14 -0.06 0.53 -8.53
N PRO A 15 0.82 0.27 -9.51
CA PRO A 15 1.78 -0.81 -9.41
C PRO A 15 2.85 -0.47 -8.37
N VAL A 16 3.05 -1.38 -7.42
CA VAL A 16 4.04 -1.26 -6.35
C VAL A 16 4.87 -2.53 -6.32
N THR A 17 6.19 -2.39 -6.37
CA THR A 17 7.10 -3.49 -6.04
C THR A 17 7.43 -3.41 -4.57
N VAL A 18 7.16 -4.48 -3.83
CA VAL A 18 7.55 -4.65 -2.42
C VAL A 18 8.80 -5.48 -2.38
N ILE A 19 9.84 -5.00 -1.71
CA ILE A 19 11.14 -5.64 -1.60
C ILE A 19 11.42 -5.89 -0.12
N ASP A 20 11.75 -7.14 0.20
CA ASP A 20 12.20 -7.54 1.52
C ASP A 20 13.61 -6.98 1.76
N PRO A 21 13.82 -6.21 2.84
CA PRO A 21 15.08 -5.52 3.10
C PRO A 21 16.19 -6.45 3.59
N TYR A 22 15.86 -7.66 4.05
CA TYR A 22 16.82 -8.60 4.60
C TYR A 22 17.41 -9.52 3.52
N ASN A 23 16.55 -10.11 2.68
CA ASN A 23 16.98 -11.09 1.69
C ASN A 23 16.91 -10.59 0.23
N GLY A 24 16.26 -9.46 -0.04
CA GLY A 24 16.11 -8.88 -1.37
C GLY A 24 15.01 -9.51 -2.23
N ASP A 25 14.23 -10.46 -1.69
CA ASP A 25 13.05 -11.01 -2.36
C ASP A 25 12.05 -9.91 -2.68
N PHE A 26 11.32 -10.04 -3.78
CA PHE A 26 10.37 -9.00 -4.17
C PHE A 26 9.07 -9.58 -4.72
N MET A 27 8.01 -8.79 -4.58
CA MET A 27 6.69 -9.08 -5.10
C MET A 27 6.08 -7.84 -5.73
N GLU A 28 5.41 -8.01 -6.85
CA GLU A 28 4.64 -6.94 -7.48
C GLU A 28 3.18 -7.03 -7.08
N VAL A 29 2.61 -5.90 -6.66
CA VAL A 29 1.19 -5.78 -6.31
C VAL A 29 0.58 -4.57 -7.02
N ARG A 30 -0.71 -4.66 -7.37
CA ARG A 30 -1.50 -3.47 -7.75
C ARG A 30 -2.28 -3.02 -6.53
N ALA A 31 -1.85 -1.93 -5.91
CA ALA A 31 -2.49 -1.38 -4.72
C ALA A 31 -3.55 -0.35 -5.09
N LEU A 32 -4.76 -0.50 -4.57
CA LEU A 32 -5.80 0.53 -4.64
C LEU A 32 -5.42 1.68 -3.72
N ILE A 33 -5.39 2.92 -4.23
CA ILE A 33 -5.24 4.11 -3.41
C ILE A 33 -6.54 4.30 -2.62
N ASP A 34 -6.46 4.13 -1.30
CA ASP A 34 -7.64 4.10 -0.43
C ASP A 34 -7.50 5.16 0.67
N THR A 35 -8.20 6.28 0.51
CA THR A 35 -8.25 7.36 1.50
C THR A 35 -9.01 6.96 2.77
N GLY A 36 -9.83 5.90 2.73
CA GLY A 36 -10.52 5.33 3.88
C GLY A 36 -9.62 4.49 4.78
N PHE A 37 -8.59 3.86 4.22
CA PHE A 37 -7.63 3.05 4.96
C PHE A 37 -6.54 3.91 5.62
N SER A 38 -6.37 3.80 6.95
CA SER A 38 -5.43 4.60 7.73
C SER A 38 -4.01 4.01 7.85
N GLY A 39 -3.73 2.84 7.27
CA GLY A 39 -2.41 2.21 7.35
C GLY A 39 -1.43 2.65 6.27
N TYR A 40 -0.35 1.87 6.13
CA TYR A 40 0.68 2.03 5.10
C TYR A 40 0.28 1.27 3.83
N LEU A 41 0.97 0.18 3.48
CA LEU A 41 0.62 -0.69 2.37
C LEU A 41 0.03 -1.99 2.91
N LEU A 42 -1.28 -2.17 2.77
CA LEU A 42 -1.90 -3.48 2.99
C LEU A 42 -1.60 -4.36 1.78
N ILE A 43 -1.12 -5.58 2.01
CA ILE A 43 -0.94 -6.60 0.98
C ILE A 43 -1.61 -7.92 1.41
N PRO A 44 -1.95 -8.79 0.46
CA PRO A 44 -2.51 -10.09 0.77
C PRO A 44 -1.54 -10.97 1.58
N PRO A 45 -2.04 -11.86 2.46
CA PRO A 45 -1.23 -12.84 3.18
C PRO A 45 -0.33 -13.68 2.27
N SER A 46 -0.82 -14.05 1.08
CA SER A 46 -0.08 -14.82 0.08
C SER A 46 1.19 -14.12 -0.42
N VAL A 47 1.16 -12.78 -0.48
CA VAL A 47 2.28 -11.93 -0.84
C VAL A 47 3.15 -11.66 0.39
N TYR A 48 2.51 -11.31 1.51
CA TYR A 48 3.18 -10.93 2.75
C TYR A 48 4.18 -11.98 3.22
N ASN A 49 3.79 -13.25 3.23
CA ASN A 49 4.65 -14.35 3.69
C ASN A 49 5.94 -14.55 2.86
N LYS A 50 6.09 -13.85 1.74
CA LYS A 50 7.29 -13.88 0.89
C LYS A 50 8.23 -12.70 1.14
N VAL A 51 7.77 -11.65 1.82
CA VAL A 51 8.50 -10.38 1.96
C VAL A 51 8.45 -9.81 3.38
N ASN A 52 8.22 -10.67 4.38
CA ASN A 52 8.05 -10.29 5.79
C ASN A 52 9.22 -10.72 6.69
N SER A 53 10.45 -10.83 6.17
CA SER A 53 11.60 -11.28 6.98
C SER A 53 11.86 -10.40 8.22
N LEU A 54 11.46 -9.12 8.17
CA LEU A 54 11.53 -8.18 9.29
C LEU A 54 10.13 -7.83 9.85
N GLU A 55 9.41 -8.85 10.29
CA GLU A 55 8.13 -8.69 10.99
C GLU A 55 8.29 -8.06 12.37
N LEU A 56 7.33 -7.21 12.74
CA LEU A 56 7.28 -6.50 14.02
C LEU A 56 6.26 -7.16 14.94
N GLU A 57 6.56 -7.20 16.24
CA GLU A 57 5.66 -7.77 17.26
C GLU A 57 4.41 -6.92 17.55
N ASN A 58 4.30 -5.74 16.93
CA ASN A 58 3.24 -4.77 17.16
C ASN A 58 2.19 -4.84 16.04
N PRO A 59 1.12 -5.64 16.18
CA PRO A 59 0.05 -5.70 15.20
C PRO A 59 -0.72 -4.38 15.17
N ARG A 60 -1.34 -4.08 14.03
CA ARG A 60 -2.31 -2.99 13.91
C ARG A 60 -3.72 -3.55 13.87
N VAL A 61 -4.67 -2.72 14.30
CA VAL A 61 -6.08 -3.11 14.42
C VAL A 61 -6.94 -2.04 13.75
N TYR A 62 -7.81 -2.46 12.85
CA TYR A 62 -8.65 -1.59 12.06
C TYR A 62 -10.13 -1.93 12.27
N ALA A 63 -10.94 -0.90 12.52
CA ALA A 63 -12.38 -1.02 12.42
C ALA A 63 -12.79 -0.90 10.96
N THR A 64 -13.52 -1.89 10.45
CA THR A 64 -14.04 -1.94 9.09
C THR A 64 -15.55 -2.05 9.10
N LEU A 65 -16.18 -1.95 7.92
CA LEU A 65 -17.62 -2.18 7.78
C LEU A 65 -18.07 -3.57 8.27
N ASN A 66 -17.18 -4.56 8.23
CA ASN A 66 -17.47 -5.95 8.63
C ASN A 66 -16.89 -6.31 10.01
N GLY A 67 -16.55 -5.30 10.82
CA GLY A 67 -15.96 -5.49 12.15
C GLY A 67 -14.46 -5.28 12.19
N ILE A 68 -13.83 -5.81 13.24
CA ILE A 68 -12.43 -5.55 13.56
C ILE A 68 -11.50 -6.49 12.78
N VAL A 69 -10.49 -5.92 12.12
CA VAL A 69 -9.44 -6.65 11.42
C VAL A 69 -8.11 -6.41 12.13
N LYS A 70 -7.43 -7.49 12.52
CA LYS A 70 -6.06 -7.46 13.05
C LYS A 70 -5.06 -7.73 11.92
N THR A 71 -3.94 -7.01 11.91
CA THR A 71 -2.89 -7.14 10.90
C THR A 71 -1.55 -7.52 11.51
N ARG A 72 -0.72 -8.18 10.72
CA ARG A 72 0.74 -8.31 10.91
C ARG A 72 1.42 -7.15 10.20
N VAL A 73 2.58 -6.74 10.69
CA VAL A 73 3.32 -5.59 10.17
C VAL A 73 4.78 -5.96 9.98
N ALA A 74 5.36 -5.67 8.83
CA ALA A 74 6.79 -5.87 8.57
C ALA A 74 7.42 -4.62 7.96
N LYS A 75 8.73 -4.45 8.13
CA LYS A 75 9.51 -3.45 7.39
C LYS A 75 9.70 -3.92 5.96
N ALA A 76 9.57 -3.01 5.01
CA ALA A 76 9.83 -3.27 3.61
C ALA A 76 10.41 -2.04 2.91
N ILE A 77 11.03 -2.27 1.76
CA ILE A 77 11.32 -1.23 0.79
C ILE A 77 10.23 -1.29 -0.27
N ILE A 78 9.58 -0.18 -0.59
CA ILE A 78 8.66 -0.12 -1.73
C ILE A 78 9.29 0.65 -2.88
N LYS A 79 8.95 0.24 -4.10
CA LYS A 79 9.27 0.96 -5.33
C LYS A 79 8.00 1.24 -6.12
N ILE A 80 7.79 2.51 -6.45
CA ILE A 80 6.68 3.00 -7.27
C ILE A 80 7.30 3.85 -8.38
N GLY A 81 7.39 3.31 -9.59
CA GLY A 81 8.11 3.94 -10.70
C GLY A 81 9.58 4.21 -10.35
N LYS A 82 9.97 5.48 -10.23
CA LYS A 82 11.32 5.91 -9.84
C LYS A 82 11.49 6.11 -8.33
N ILE A 83 10.38 6.21 -7.59
CA ILE A 83 10.40 6.43 -6.15
C ILE A 83 10.75 5.11 -5.48
N LYS A 84 11.71 5.15 -4.53
CA LYS A 84 12.09 4.03 -3.68
C LYS A 84 12.22 4.54 -2.24
N LEU A 85 11.52 3.92 -1.30
CA LEU A 85 11.52 4.36 0.10
C LEU A 85 11.31 3.19 1.07
N ASP A 86 11.85 3.34 2.28
CA ASP A 86 11.62 2.44 3.40
C ASP A 86 10.25 2.70 4.02
N THR A 87 9.48 1.64 4.29
CA THR A 87 8.12 1.76 4.84
C THR A 87 7.71 0.50 5.60
N LEU A 88 6.44 0.47 6.01
CA LEU A 88 5.80 -0.69 6.59
C LEU A 88 4.82 -1.31 5.58
N ILE A 89 4.81 -2.63 5.54
CA ILE A 89 3.77 -3.42 4.89
C ILE A 89 2.94 -4.10 5.96
N GLU A 90 1.65 -4.22 5.67
CA GLU A 90 0.66 -4.78 6.57
C GLU A 90 -0.07 -5.91 5.87
N SER A 91 -0.49 -6.93 6.62
CA SER A 91 -1.33 -8.00 6.08
C SER A 91 -2.38 -8.40 7.09
N PRO A 92 -3.65 -8.59 6.69
CA PRO A 92 -4.66 -9.13 7.60
C PRO A 92 -4.24 -10.54 8.06
N ILE A 93 -4.49 -10.87 9.33
CA ILE A 93 -4.28 -12.24 9.83
C ILE A 93 -5.28 -13.20 9.17
N LEU A 94 -6.52 -12.73 9.00
CA LEU A 94 -7.62 -13.39 8.32
C LEU A 94 -8.34 -12.33 7.49
N GLY A 95 -8.57 -12.57 6.20
CA GLY A 95 -9.22 -11.58 5.37
C GLY A 95 -9.03 -11.77 3.88
N ARG A 96 -9.35 -10.69 3.15
CA ARG A 96 -9.41 -10.67 1.68
C ARG A 96 -8.02 -10.50 1.05
N GLU A 97 -7.87 -11.09 -0.13
CA GLU A 97 -6.75 -10.89 -1.03
C GLU A 97 -6.88 -9.53 -1.76
N ILE A 98 -6.64 -8.43 -1.05
CA ILE A 98 -6.62 -7.08 -1.62
C ILE A 98 -5.38 -6.31 -1.17
N SER A 99 -4.83 -5.51 -2.09
CA SER A 99 -3.77 -4.55 -1.79
C SER A 99 -4.32 -3.14 -1.70
N LEU A 100 -4.02 -2.43 -0.62
CA LEU A 100 -4.46 -1.05 -0.38
C LEU A 100 -3.26 -0.17 -0.03
N LEU A 101 -3.17 1.01 -0.65
CA LEU A 101 -2.24 2.06 -0.29
C LEU A 101 -2.99 3.08 0.58
N GLY A 102 -2.76 3.04 1.88
CA GLY A 102 -3.44 3.85 2.89
C GLY A 102 -2.80 5.21 3.14
N ARG A 103 -3.43 5.98 4.02
CA ARG A 103 -3.10 7.38 4.27
C ARG A 103 -1.68 7.63 4.77
N GLU A 104 -1.05 6.69 5.49
CA GLU A 104 0.33 6.89 5.95
C GLU A 104 1.31 6.95 4.78
N LEU A 105 1.12 6.10 3.76
CA LEU A 105 1.90 6.18 2.52
C LEU A 105 1.47 7.33 1.62
N GLN A 106 0.17 7.65 1.54
CA GLN A 106 -0.29 8.78 0.72
C GLN A 106 0.34 10.10 1.17
N LYS A 107 0.50 10.32 2.48
CA LYS A 107 1.16 11.51 3.03
C LYS A 107 2.64 11.58 2.61
N ILE A 108 3.35 10.45 2.69
CA ILE A 108 4.77 10.36 2.31
C ILE A 108 4.95 10.61 0.81
N LEU A 109 4.02 10.11 0.00
CA LEU A 109 4.05 10.24 -1.47
C LEU A 109 3.40 11.54 -1.97
N HIS A 110 2.91 12.41 -1.09
CA HIS A 110 2.20 13.63 -1.44
C HIS A 110 1.04 13.42 -2.44
N ILE A 111 0.29 12.33 -2.29
CA ILE A 111 -0.86 12.03 -3.17
C ILE A 111 -2.03 12.95 -2.82
N GLU A 112 -2.54 13.67 -3.82
CA GLU A 112 -3.68 14.57 -3.70
C GLU A 112 -4.83 14.16 -4.64
N PHE A 113 -6.07 14.21 -4.15
CA PHE A 113 -7.27 14.04 -4.97
C PHE A 113 -7.85 15.41 -5.32
N LYS A 114 -7.67 15.84 -6.57
CA LYS A 114 -8.21 17.11 -7.07
C LYS A 114 -9.52 16.87 -7.82
N LYS A 115 -10.53 17.70 -7.55
CA LYS A 115 -11.81 17.66 -8.28
C LYS A 115 -11.58 18.10 -9.73
N GLY A 116 -11.74 17.18 -10.68
CA GLY A 116 -11.53 17.42 -12.12
C GLY A 116 -12.28 16.40 -12.98
N LYS A 117 -12.07 16.41 -14.31
CA LYS A 117 -12.53 15.31 -15.18
C LYS A 117 -11.65 14.05 -15.05
N GLU A 118 -10.43 14.24 -14.56
CA GLU A 118 -9.39 13.24 -14.31
C GLU A 118 -8.68 13.60 -12.99
N VAL A 119 -8.13 12.61 -12.28
CA VAL A 119 -7.29 12.79 -11.08
C VAL A 119 -5.87 12.38 -11.42
N CYS A 120 -4.90 13.30 -11.36
CA CYS A 120 -3.52 13.03 -11.74
C CYS A 120 -2.58 13.09 -10.54
N ILE A 121 -1.59 12.19 -10.48
CA ILE A 121 -0.51 12.20 -9.50
C ILE A 121 0.68 12.95 -10.10
N GLU A 122 1.22 13.94 -9.39
CA GLU A 122 2.37 14.74 -9.83
C GLU A 122 3.65 14.22 -9.12
N ASP A 123 4.76 14.13 -9.87
CA ASP A 123 6.10 13.91 -9.31
C ASP A 123 6.52 15.17 -8.51
N PRO A 124 7.13 15.06 -7.29
CA PRO A 124 7.51 16.21 -6.46
C PRO A 124 8.40 17.23 -7.16
#